data_AF-A0A8T1ZUD9-F1
#
_entry.id   AF-A0A8T1ZUD9-F1
#
_cell.length_a   1.000
_cell.length_b   1.000
_cell.length_c   1.000
_cell.angle_alpha   90.00
_cell.angle_beta   90.00
_cell.angle_gamma   90.00
#
_symmetry.space_group_name_H-M   'P 1'
#
loop_
_entity.id
_entity.type
_entity.pdbx_description
1 polymer ?
#
loop_
_entity_poly.entity_id
_entity_poly.type
_entity_poly.pdbx_seq_one_letter_code
_entity_poly.pdbx_strand_id
1 'polypeptide(L)'
;MKKVLHRSFKPAKCKIALQMAASRLKILKNKKDTQIKQLRRELAQLLESGQTQTAKIRVEHVVREEKTVAAYELLVARLGVIDSQNW
;
A
#
# COMPACT_ATOMS: atom_id res chain seq x y z
N MET A 1 28.00 4.19 -36.62
CA MET A 1 28.19 4.72 -35.25
C MET A 1 26.98 4.39 -34.40
N LYS A 2 27.04 3.34 -33.56
CA LYS A 2 25.97 3.05 -32.59
C LYS A 2 26.10 4.04 -31.43
N LYS A 3 25.18 5.00 -31.33
CA LYS A 3 25.01 5.81 -30.11
C LYS A 3 24.65 4.85 -28.98
N VAL A 4 25.63 4.49 -28.17
CA VAL A 4 25.38 3.83 -26.89
C VAL A 4 24.54 4.80 -26.08
N LEU A 5 23.28 4.45 -25.82
CA LEU A 5 22.40 5.22 -24.96
C LEU A 5 23.04 5.20 -23.56
N HIS A 6 23.78 6.25 -23.23
CA HIS A 6 24.33 6.43 -21.88
C HIS A 6 23.16 6.75 -20.95
N ARG A 7 22.49 5.70 -20.47
CA ARG A 7 21.42 5.81 -19.48
C ARG A 7 22.08 5.99 -18.12
N SER A 8 22.56 7.21 -17.83
CA SER A 8 23.09 7.54 -16.51
C SER A 8 21.94 7.68 -15.49
N PHE A 9 22.22 7.30 -14.24
CA PHE A 9 21.32 7.57 -13.12
C PHE A 9 21.07 9.09 -13.01
N LYS A 10 19.80 9.46 -12.79
CA LYS A 10 19.40 10.87 -12.65
C LYS A 10 18.89 11.11 -11.24
N PRO A 11 19.77 11.50 -10.31
CA PRO A 11 19.47 11.96 -8.95
C PRO A 11 18.11 12.66 -8.80
N ALA A 12 17.98 13.87 -9.33
CA ALA A 12 16.78 14.69 -9.15
C ALA A 12 15.48 13.99 -9.59
N LYS A 13 15.52 13.17 -10.65
CA LYS A 13 14.36 12.40 -11.09
C LYS A 13 13.98 11.31 -10.12
N CYS A 14 14.96 10.65 -9.52
CA CYS A 14 14.74 9.67 -8.46
C CYS A 14 14.08 10.35 -7.25
N LYS A 15 14.57 11.52 -6.81
CA LYS A 15 13.97 12.27 -5.68
C LYS A 15 12.48 12.48 -5.85
N ILE A 16 12.12 13.05 -7.00
CA ILE A 16 10.74 13.41 -7.30
C ILE A 16 9.88 12.14 -7.38
N ALA A 17 10.40 11.07 -7.99
CA ALA A 17 9.70 9.78 -8.06
C ALA A 17 9.45 9.17 -6.67
N LEU A 18 10.43 9.21 -5.76
CA LEU A 18 10.29 8.73 -4.38
C LEU A 18 9.22 9.51 -3.62
N GLN A 19 9.24 10.84 -3.71
CA GLN A 19 8.25 11.72 -3.08
C GLN A 19 6.84 11.47 -3.60
N MET A 20 6.68 11.34 -4.93
CA MET A 20 5.39 11.01 -5.54
C MET A 20 4.89 9.62 -5.12
N ALA A 21 5.78 8.62 -5.06
CA ALA A 21 5.42 7.27 -4.62
C ALA A 21 4.97 7.26 -3.15
N ALA A 22 5.69 7.93 -2.26
CA ALA A 22 5.32 8.05 -0.85
C ALA A 22 3.95 8.72 -0.66
N SER A 23 3.69 9.81 -1.39
CA SER A 23 2.38 10.48 -1.38
C SER A 23 1.25 9.56 -1.86
N ARG A 24 1.45 8.84 -2.97
CA ARG A 24 0.47 7.88 -3.50
C ARG A 24 0.18 6.74 -2.52
N LEU A 25 1.21 6.17 -1.90
CA LEU A 25 1.05 5.10 -0.90
C LEU A 25 0.25 5.57 0.31
N LYS A 26 0.47 6.82 0.77
CA LYS A 26 -0.31 7.41 1.86
C LYS A 26 -1.80 7.53 1.52
N ILE A 27 -2.13 7.96 0.30
CA ILE A 27 -3.51 8.04 -0.19
C ILE A 27 -4.15 6.64 -0.28
N LEU A 28 -3.41 5.66 -0.85
CA LEU A 28 -3.88 4.28 -0.97
C LEU A 28 -4.14 3.64 0.39
N LYS A 29 -3.26 3.88 1.37
CA LYS A 29 -3.46 3.46 2.76
C LYS A 29 -4.77 4.02 3.32
N ASN A 30 -4.98 5.34 3.26
CA ASN A 30 -6.19 5.97 3.81
C ASN A 30 -7.48 5.41 3.19
N LYS A 31 -7.46 5.19 1.87
CA LYS A 31 -8.57 4.57 1.14
C LYS A 31 -8.84 3.15 1.66
N LYS A 32 -7.79 2.33 1.80
CA LYS A 32 -7.90 0.95 2.30
C LYS A 32 -8.34 0.89 3.75
N ASP A 33 -7.85 1.76 4.63
CA ASP A 33 -8.28 1.83 6.02
C ASP A 33 -9.78 2.10 6.13
N THR A 34 -10.32 2.96 5.26
CA THR A 34 -11.76 3.23 5.20
C THR A 34 -12.54 1.99 4.74
N GLN A 35 -12.04 1.30 3.72
CA GLN A 35 -12.64 0.05 3.23
C GLN A 35 -12.62 -1.05 4.29
N ILE A 36 -11.50 -1.22 5.01
CA ILE A 36 -11.37 -2.22 6.08
C ILE A 36 -12.38 -1.96 7.20
N LYS A 37 -12.56 -0.70 7.62
CA LYS A 37 -13.58 -0.33 8.62
C LYS A 37 -14.98 -0.74 8.17
N GLN A 38 -15.31 -0.53 6.90
CA GLN A 38 -16.59 -0.93 6.33
C GLN A 38 -16.74 -2.46 6.26
N LEU A 39 -15.70 -3.17 5.80
CA LEU A 39 -15.70 -4.64 5.75
C LEU A 39 -15.88 -5.28 7.14
N ARG A 40 -15.28 -4.69 8.18
CA ARG A 40 -15.46 -5.14 9.58
C ARG A 40 -16.90 -4.96 10.08
N ARG A 41 -17.58 -3.88 9.68
CA ARG A 41 -19.02 -3.69 10.01
C ARG A 41 -19.90 -4.72 9.33
N GLU A 42 -19.66 -4.97 8.05
CA GLU A 42 -20.38 -6.01 7.30
C GLU A 42 -20.10 -7.42 7.85
N LEU A 43 -18.87 -7.68 8.32
CA LEU A 43 -18.55 -8.93 9.02
C LEU A 43 -19.36 -9.08 10.31
N ALA A 44 -19.52 -8.01 11.11
CA ALA A 44 -20.34 -8.05 12.31
C ALA A 44 -21.81 -8.39 11.99
N GLN A 45 -22.38 -7.77 10.95
CA GLN A 45 -23.75 -8.07 10.49
C GLN A 45 -23.92 -9.52 10.02
N LEU A 46 -22.91 -10.09 9.36
CA LEU A 46 -22.93 -11.50 8.96
C LEU A 46 -22.91 -12.44 10.17
N LEU A 47 -22.18 -12.09 11.22
CA LEU A 47 -22.14 -12.87 12.46
C LEU A 47 -23.47 -12.77 13.23
N GLU A 48 -24.05 -11.56 13.33
CA GLU A 48 -25.36 -11.34 13.96
C GLU A 48 -26.50 -12.09 13.25
N SER A 49 -26.44 -12.18 11.92
CA SER A 49 -27.41 -12.96 11.12
C SER A 49 -27.13 -14.46 11.07
N GLY A 50 -26.09 -14.96 11.76
CA GLY A 50 -25.75 -16.38 11.83
C GLY A 50 -25.08 -16.95 10.56
N GLN A 51 -24.74 -16.11 9.58
CA GLN A 51 -24.12 -16.50 8.30
C GLN A 51 -22.60 -16.80 8.45
N THR A 52 -22.29 -17.78 9.28
CA THR A 52 -20.91 -18.08 9.72
C THR A 52 -19.97 -18.43 8.56
N GLN A 53 -20.44 -19.17 7.54
CA GLN A 53 -19.60 -19.53 6.40
C GLN A 53 -19.19 -18.31 5.57
N THR A 54 -20.13 -17.40 5.31
CA THR A 54 -19.86 -16.14 4.62
C THR A 54 -18.98 -15.23 5.47
N ALA A 55 -19.20 -15.20 6.79
CA ALA A 55 -18.35 -14.47 7.74
C ALA A 55 -16.88 -14.95 7.71
N LYS A 56 -16.64 -16.27 7.60
CA LYS A 56 -15.28 -16.83 7.46
C LYS A 56 -14.56 -16.33 6.21
N ILE A 57 -15.23 -16.36 5.05
CA ILE A 57 -14.65 -15.82 3.80
C ILE A 57 -14.39 -14.32 3.95
N ARG A 58 -15.31 -13.61 4.62
CA ARG A 58 -15.20 -12.16 4.81
C ARG A 58 -14.03 -11.78 5.72
N VAL A 59 -13.77 -12.52 6.80
CA VAL A 59 -12.62 -12.22 7.67
C VAL A 59 -11.29 -12.48 6.96
N GLU A 60 -11.19 -13.51 6.11
CA GLU A 60 -9.99 -13.72 5.30
C GLU A 60 -9.72 -12.54 4.35
N HIS A 61 -10.78 -11.96 3.77
CA HIS A 61 -10.66 -10.76 2.97
C HIS A 61 -10.16 -9.57 3.81
N VAL A 62 -10.73 -9.33 5.00
CA VAL A 62 -10.27 -8.27 5.92
C VAL A 62 -8.78 -8.43 6.23
N VAL A 63 -8.32 -9.64 6.58
CA VAL A 63 -6.91 -9.91 6.89
C VAL A 63 -6.01 -9.64 5.68
N ARG A 64 -6.44 -9.98 4.46
CA ARG A 64 -5.66 -9.72 3.23
C ARG A 64 -5.51 -8.21 2.98
N GLU A 65 -6.56 -7.45 3.23
CA GLU A 65 -6.55 -5.99 3.08
C GLU A 65 -5.65 -5.33 4.14
N GLU A 66 -5.68 -5.79 5.39
CA GLU A 66 -4.79 -5.33 6.46
C GLU A 66 -3.32 -5.62 6.15
N LYS A 67 -3.01 -6.80 5.63
CA LYS A 67 -1.65 -7.14 5.15
C LYS A 67 -1.19 -6.22 4.03
N THR A 68 -2.09 -5.80 3.15
CA THR A 68 -1.79 -4.84 2.07
C THR A 68 -1.45 -3.46 2.62
N VAL A 69 -2.20 -2.99 3.63
CA VAL A 69 -1.89 -1.73 4.33
C VAL A 69 -0.52 -1.80 5.01
N ALA A 70 -0.22 -2.88 5.72
CA ALA A 70 1.10 -3.07 6.34
C ALA A 70 2.24 -3.07 5.30
N ALA A 71 2.01 -3.64 4.12
CA ALA A 71 2.98 -3.59 3.02
C ALA A 71 3.21 -2.15 2.52
N TYR A 72 2.17 -1.31 2.44
CA TYR A 72 2.33 0.11 2.08
C TYR A 72 3.18 0.87 3.11
N GLU A 73 2.98 0.63 4.40
CA GLU A 73 3.76 1.25 5.46
C GLU A 73 5.25 0.87 5.37
N LEU A 74 5.52 -0.42 5.15
CA LEU A 74 6.88 -0.92 4.94
C LEU A 74 7.54 -0.26 3.72
N LEU A 75 6.81 -0.14 2.61
CA LEU A 75 7.31 0.52 1.41
C LEU A 75 7.62 1.99 1.67
N VAL A 76 6.72 2.73 2.32
CA VAL A 76 6.96 4.15 2.67
C VAL A 76 8.21 4.30 3.55
N ALA A 77 8.37 3.44 4.57
CA ALA A 77 9.57 3.44 5.41
C ALA A 77 10.83 3.20 4.56
N ARG A 78 10.80 2.25 3.63
CA ARG A 78 11.95 1.96 2.77
C ARG A 78 12.26 3.08 1.79
N LEU A 79 11.25 3.75 1.24
CA LEU A 79 11.44 4.93 0.39
C LEU A 79 12.16 6.05 1.15
N GLY A 80 11.83 6.26 2.42
CA GLY A 80 12.52 7.23 3.29
C GLY A 80 14.01 6.91 3.46
N VAL A 81 14.37 5.63 3.65
CA VAL A 81 15.77 5.20 3.75
C VAL A 81 16.56 5.41 2.45
N ILE A 82 15.88 5.32 1.30
CA ILE A 82 16.50 5.57 -0.01
C ILE A 82 16.69 7.08 -0.24
N ASP A 83 15.68 7.89 0.13
CA ASP A 83 15.74 9.35 -0.01
C ASP A 83 16.77 9.98 0.94
N SER A 84 17.09 9.32 2.06
CA SER A 84 18.12 9.77 3.00
C SER A 84 19.56 9.47 2.54
N GLN A 85 19.75 8.71 1.46
CA GLN A 85 21.07 8.49 0.89
C GLN A 85 21.53 9.80 0.22
N ASN A 86 22.69 10.35 0.61
CA ASN A 86 23.24 11.53 -0.04
C ASN A 86 23.82 11.15 -1.41
N TRP A 87 23.09 11.44 -2.48
CA TRP A 87 23.47 11.22 -3.88
C TRP A 87 23.22 12.48 -4.74
#